data_AF-A0A929C964-F1
#
_entry.id   AF-A0A929C964-F1
#
_cell.length_a   1.000
_cell.length_b   1.000
_cell.length_c   1.000
_cell.angle_alpha   90.00
_cell.angle_beta   90.00
_cell.angle_gamma   90.00
#
_symmetry.space_group_name_H-M   'P 1'
#
loop_
_entity.id
_entity.type
_entity.pdbx_description
1 polymer ?
#
loop_
_entity_poly.entity_id
_entity_poly.type
_entity_poly.pdbx_seq_one_letter_code
_entity_poly.pdbx_strand_id
1 'polypeptide(L)' 'EYTLEVEMPGLITQTNSTVMHGNTVSWSMGTMSFFFEDYEMTVESRVVNYWAFIVSGIVVLLLLIAVIVKIFR' A
#
# COMPACT_ATOMS: atom_id res chain seq x y z
N GLU A 1 22.09 20.61 -0.27
CA GLU A 1 21.50 19.28 -0.56
C GLU A 1 20.23 19.15 0.25
N TYR A 2 19.18 18.57 -0.34
CA TYR A 2 17.91 18.34 0.34
C TYR A 2 17.57 16.85 0.25
N THR A 3 17.21 16.27 1.39
CA THR A 3 16.83 14.87 1.49
C THR A 3 15.41 14.78 2.03
N LEU A 4 14.54 14.08 1.31
CA LEU A 4 13.19 13.76 1.76
C LEU A 4 13.11 12.26 2.01
N GLU A 5 12.55 11.90 3.15
CA GLU A 5 12.38 10.51 3.57
C GLU A 5 10.91 10.27 3.93
N VAL A 6 10.37 9.15 3.44
CA VAL A 6 8.98 8.76 3.67
C VAL A 6 8.94 7.29 4.08
N GLU A 7 8.32 7.03 5.23
CA GLU A 7 8.00 5.68 5.67
C GLU A 7 6.57 5.32 5.24
N MET A 8 6.44 4.26 4.44
CA MET A 8 5.15 3.81 3.93
C MET A 8 4.55 2.73 4.84
N PRO A 9 3.21 2.66 4.97
CA PRO A 9 2.53 1.73 5.89
C PRO A 9 2.53 0.27 5.41
N GLY A 10 3.10 0.00 4.24
CA GLY A 10 3.04 -1.31 3.60
C GLY A 10 4.27 -1.62 2.75
N LEU A 11 4.15 -2.69 1.98
CA LEU A 11 5.21 -3.09 1.06
C LEU A 11 5.27 -2.10 -0.09
N ILE A 12 6.43 -1.48 -0.30
CA ILE A 12 6.66 -0.61 -1.46
C ILE A 12 6.56 -1.45 -2.73
N THR A 13 5.74 -1.00 -3.67
CA THR A 13 5.52 -1.68 -4.96
C THR A 13 6.18 -0.93 -6.11
N GLN A 14 6.28 0.39 -6.02
CA GLN A 14 6.91 1.23 -7.03
C GLN A 14 7.49 2.49 -6.36
N THR A 15 8.64 2.94 -6.84
CA THR A 15 9.18 4.25 -6.50
C THR A 15 10.16 4.72 -7.56
N ASN A 16 10.29 6.04 -7.72
CA ASN A 16 11.36 6.66 -8.52
C ASN A 16 12.59 7.06 -7.68
N SER A 17 12.63 6.68 -6.40
CA SER A 17 13.78 6.90 -5.53
C SER A 17 14.95 5.97 -5.86
N THR A 18 16.16 6.49 -5.63
CA THR A 18 17.42 5.75 -5.73
C THR A 18 17.81 5.02 -4.43
N VAL A 19 17.18 5.35 -3.29
CA VAL A 19 17.53 4.82 -1.97
C VAL A 19 16.28 4.26 -1.28
N MET A 20 16.27 2.95 -1.06
CA MET A 20 15.17 2.23 -0.43
C MET A 20 15.68 1.31 0.68
N HIS A 21 15.08 1.41 1.87
CA HIS A 21 15.35 0.54 3.01
C HIS A 21 14.04 0.07 3.64
N GLY A 22 13.68 -1.19 3.40
CA GLY A 22 12.44 -1.76 3.94
C GLY A 22 11.19 -1.10 3.37
N ASN A 23 10.41 -0.43 4.21
CA ASN A 23 9.24 0.38 3.87
C ASN A 23 9.55 1.88 3.77
N THR A 24 10.82 2.26 3.89
CA THR A 24 11.28 3.65 3.86
C THR A 24 11.97 3.97 2.54
N VAL A 25 11.64 5.13 1.98
CA VAL A 25 12.16 5.63 0.71
C VAL A 25 12.77 7.01 0.91
N SER A 26 13.93 7.25 0.30
CA SER A 26 14.65 8.52 0.41
C SER A 26 15.02 9.09 -0.95
N TRP A 27 14.79 10.39 -1.17
CA TRP A 27 15.27 11.12 -2.33
C TRP A 27 16.31 12.14 -1.89
N SER A 28 17.53 11.98 -2.36
CA SER A 28 18.59 12.98 -2.21
C SER A 28 18.68 13.81 -3.49
N MET A 29 18.30 15.09 -3.40
CA MET A 29 18.30 16.02 -4.52
C MET A 29 19.35 17.11 -4.31
N GLY A 30 20.13 17.36 -5.35
CA GLY A 30 21.05 18.50 -5.39
C GLY A 30 20.27 19.80 -5.34
N THR A 31 20.74 20.82 -4.62
CA THR A 31 20.01 22.09 -4.48
C THR A 31 19.72 22.77 -5.83
N MET A 32 20.49 22.45 -6.88
CA MET A 32 20.30 22.95 -8.25
C MET A 32 19.19 22.22 -9.03
N SER A 33 18.85 20.96 -8.72
CA SER A 33 17.86 20.22 -9.52
C SER A 33 16.45 20.78 -9.39
N PHE A 34 16.11 21.39 -8.26
CA PHE A 34 14.84 22.11 -8.06
C PHE A 34 14.70 23.40 -8.88
N PHE A 35 15.80 23.96 -9.41
CA PHE A 35 15.76 25.22 -10.16
C PHE A 35 15.55 25.03 -11.66
N PHE A 36 15.82 23.84 -12.19
CA PHE A 36 15.77 23.56 -13.63
C PHE A 36 14.51 22.83 -14.07
N GLU A 37 13.93 22.01 -13.20
CA GLU A 37 12.71 21.25 -13.51
C GLU A 37 11.98 20.86 -12.22
N ASP A 38 10.65 20.77 -12.28
CA ASP A 38 9.86 20.27 -11.16
C ASP A 38 10.18 18.78 -10.96
N TYR A 39 10.69 18.42 -9.77
CA TYR A 39 10.99 17.03 -9.44
C TYR A 39 9.84 16.40 -8.63
N GLU A 40 9.09 15.49 -9.26
CA GLU A 40 8.00 14.76 -8.62
C GLU A 40 8.53 13.49 -7.93
N MET A 41 8.37 13.40 -6.60
CA MET A 41 8.75 12.23 -5.81
C MET A 41 7.56 11.28 -5.70
N THR A 42 7.67 10.08 -6.28
CA THR A 42 6.57 9.12 -6.32
C THR A 42 6.93 7.82 -5.61
N VAL A 43 6.03 7.39 -4.72
CA VAL A 43 6.11 6.10 -4.04
C VAL A 43 4.73 5.50 -3.90
N GLU A 44 4.63 4.22 -4.23
CA GLU A 44 3.43 3.42 -4.06
C GLU A 44 3.71 2.30 -3.06
N SER A 45 2.73 2.04 -2.19
CA SER A 45 2.77 0.90 -1.28
C SER A 45 1.46 0.15 -1.26
N ARG A 46 1.55 -1.13 -0.92
CA ARG A 46 0.39 -2.02 -0.79
C ARG A 46 0.25 -2.52 0.64
N VAL A 47 -0.93 -2.30 1.21
CA VAL A 47 -1.36 -2.80 2.52
C VAL A 47 -2.51 -3.78 2.34
N VAL A 48 -2.52 -4.85 3.12
CA VAL A 48 -3.61 -5.83 3.12
C VAL A 48 -4.85 -5.21 3.77
N ASN A 49 -5.98 -5.24 3.05
CA ASN A 49 -7.26 -4.81 3.60
C ASN A 49 -7.90 -5.91 4.46
N TYR A 50 -7.57 -5.94 5.76
CA TYR A 50 -8.11 -6.91 6.71
C TYR A 50 -9.64 -6.86 6.84
N TRP A 51 -10.26 -5.69 6.68
CA TRP A 51 -11.71 -5.54 6.74
C TRP A 51 -12.41 -6.27 5.59
N ALA A 52 -11.84 -6.25 4.38
CA ALA A 52 -12.38 -6.98 3.24
C ALA A 52 -12.43 -8.49 3.52
N PHE A 53 -11.39 -9.04 4.17
CA PHE A 53 -11.37 -10.46 4.57
C PHE A 53 -12.46 -10.78 5.59
N ILE A 54 -12.60 -9.96 6.65
CA ILE A 54 -13.62 -10.17 7.68
C ILE A 54 -15.03 -10.17 7.07
N VAL A 55 -15.35 -9.14 6.26
CA VAL A 55 -16.66 -9.01 5.63
C VAL A 55 -16.93 -10.18 4.68
N SER A 56 -15.95 -10.55 3.85
CA SER A 56 -16.07 -11.70 2.95
C SER A 56 -16.31 -13.01 3.70
N GLY A 57 -15.62 -13.22 4.84
CA GLY A 57 -15.79 -14.38 5.69
C GLY A 57 -17.20 -14.46 6.28
N ILE A 58 -17.77 -13.35 6.75
CA ILE A 58 -19.15 -13.28 7.25
C ILE A 58 -20.14 -13.65 6.14
N VAL A 59 -19.96 -13.10 4.94
CA VAL A 59 -20.85 -13.39 3.79
C VAL A 59 -20.81 -14.88 3.44
N VAL A 60 -19.62 -15.47 3.34
CA VAL A 60 -19.47 -16.90 3.05
C VAL A 60 -20.14 -17.75 4.14
N LEU A 61 -19.95 -17.39 5.42
CA LEU A 61 -20.53 -18.13 6.54
C LEU A 61 -22.07 -18.07 6.53
N LEU A 62 -22.66 -16.91 6.24
CA LEU A 62 -24.12 -16.77 6.09
C LEU A 62 -24.65 -17.60 4.91
N LEU A 63 -23.95 -17.65 3.79
CA LEU A 63 -24.32 -18.48 2.65
C LEU A 63 -24.28 -19.98 3.00
N LEU A 64 -23.24 -20.42 3.71
CA LEU A 64 -23.14 -21.80 4.18
C LEU A 64 -24.29 -22.16 5.12
N ILE A 65 -24.63 -21.29 6.07
CA ILE A 65 -25.79 -21.48 6.96
C ILE A 65 -27.08 -21.58 6.13
N ALA A 66 -27.30 -20.69 5.16
CA ALA A 66 -28.49 -20.71 4.34
C ALA A 66 -28.62 -22.01 3.53
N VAL A 67 -27.51 -22.52 2.96
CA VAL A 67 -27.47 -23.79 2.25
C VAL A 67 -27.78 -24.95 3.19
N ILE A 68 -27.17 -24.99 4.38
CA ILE A 68 -27.41 -26.00 5.40
C ILE A 68 -28.89 -26.01 5.79
N VAL A 69 -29.46 -24.86 6.14
CA VAL A 69 -30.89 -24.73 6.51
C VAL A 69 -31.79 -25.23 5.39
N LYS A 70 -31.46 -24.94 4.12
CA LYS A 70 -32.22 -25.42 2.96
C LYS A 70 -32.11 -26.94 2.77
N ILE A 71 -30.99 -27.56 3.13
CA ILE A 71 -30.80 -29.02 3.00
C ILE A 71 -31.59 -29.77 4.08
N PHE A 72 -31.66 -29.21 5.30
CA PHE A 72 -32.33 -29.85 6.43
C PHE A 72 -33.83 -29.55 6.54
N ARG A 73 -34.37 -28.66 5.71
CA ARG A 73 -35.79 -28.30 5.64
C ARG A 73 -36.43 -28.87 4.39
#